data_AF-A0A450ZJQ6-F1
#
_entry.id   AF-A0A450ZJQ6-F1
#
_cell.length_a   1.000
_cell.length_b   1.000
_cell.length_c   1.000
_cell.angle_alpha   90.00
_cell.angle_beta   90.00
_cell.angle_gamma   90.00
#
_symmetry.space_group_name_H-M   'P 1'
#
loop_
_entity.id
_entity.type
_entity.pdbx_description
1 polymer ?
#
loop_
_entity_poly.entity_id
_entity_poly.type
_entity_poly.pdbx_seq_one_letter_code
_entity_poly.pdbx_strand_id
1 'polypeptide(L)'
;MVAAIRKNGKPKKERTFGNTPSEHQELISDLQAARVTRIGLEATGVYHLNLAVALHMSKHFELMVINPKAARHYAEARMTRCKTDALDAAMLAEFVEHMPSESKKLFC
;
A
#
# COMPACT_ATOMS: atom_id res chain seq x y z
N MET A 1 4.99 -2.13 10.19
CA MET A 1 4.33 -1.81 8.91
C MET A 1 3.04 -2.61 8.82
N VAL A 2 1.93 -1.99 8.43
CA VAL A 2 0.64 -2.68 8.28
C VAL A 2 0.28 -2.73 6.80
N ALA A 3 -0.15 -3.89 6.32
CA ALA A 3 -0.63 -4.09 4.97
C ALA A 3 -2.09 -4.58 5.00
N ALA A 4 -2.91 -3.99 4.14
CA ALA A 4 -4.28 -4.43 3.90
C ALA A 4 -4.42 -4.82 2.43
N ILE A 5 -5.15 -5.91 2.16
CA ILE A 5 -5.45 -6.36 0.81
C ILE A 5 -6.94 -6.20 0.59
N ARG A 6 -7.32 -5.51 -0.48
CA ARG A 6 -8.71 -5.39 -0.93
C ARG A 6 -8.88 -6.11 -2.26
N LYS A 7 -9.96 -6.88 -2.40
CA LYS A 7 -10.29 -7.60 -3.63
C LYS A 7 -11.77 -7.50 -3.91
N ASN A 8 -12.12 -6.98 -5.08
CA ASN A 8 -13.51 -6.80 -5.53
C ASN A 8 -14.34 -6.04 -4.49
N GLY A 9 -13.80 -4.93 -3.96
CA GLY A 9 -14.48 -4.11 -2.96
C GLY A 9 -14.51 -4.70 -1.54
N LYS A 10 -13.93 -5.87 -1.30
CA LYS A 10 -13.93 -6.53 0.02
C LYS A 10 -12.54 -6.48 0.66
N PRO A 11 -12.39 -5.93 1.88
CA PRO A 11 -11.14 -6.01 2.61
C PRO A 11 -10.89 -7.44 3.09
N LYS A 12 -9.63 -7.86 3.06
CA LYS A 12 -9.12 -9.01 3.81
C LYS A 12 -8.53 -8.52 5.13
N LYS A 13 -8.35 -9.45 6.06
CA LYS A 13 -7.70 -9.19 7.36
C LYS A 13 -6.32 -8.56 7.14
N GLU A 14 -6.07 -7.47 7.86
CA GLU A 14 -4.81 -6.75 7.85
C GLU A 14 -3.70 -7.62 8.46
N ARG A 15 -2.48 -7.40 7.99
CA ARG A 15 -1.29 -8.08 8.51
C ARG A 15 -0.24 -7.06 8.87
N THR A 16 0.48 -7.34 9.94
CA THR A 16 1.59 -6.52 10.40
C THR A 16 2.89 -7.23 10.06
N PHE A 17 3.80 -6.49 9.44
CA PHE A 17 5.15 -6.90 9.12
C PHE A 17 6.10 -5.94 9.84
N GLY A 18 7.24 -6.41 10.31
CA GLY A 18 8.34 -5.53 10.68
C GLY A 18 8.98 -4.87 9.47
N ASN A 19 10.15 -4.27 9.68
CA ASN A 19 10.87 -3.54 8.63
C ASN A 19 12.24 -4.18 8.32
N THR A 20 12.29 -5.50 8.33
CA THR A 20 13.47 -6.26 7.94
C THR A 20 13.37 -6.76 6.50
N PRO A 21 14.49 -7.01 5.80
CA PRO A 21 14.47 -7.59 4.45
C PRO A 21 13.73 -8.93 4.37
N SER A 22 13.81 -9.76 5.42
CA SER A 22 13.09 -11.04 5.48
C SER A 22 11.58 -10.84 5.46
N GLU A 23 11.08 -9.88 6.23
CA GLU A 23 9.64 -9.56 6.30
C GLU A 23 9.15 -8.85 5.03
N HIS A 24 10.03 -8.13 4.30
CA HIS A 24 9.70 -7.61 2.98
C HIS A 24 9.49 -8.74 1.95
N GLN A 25 10.32 -9.79 2.00
CA GLN A 25 10.13 -10.96 1.13
C GLN A 25 8.86 -11.73 1.48
N GLU A 26 8.55 -11.87 2.77
CA GLU A 26 7.28 -12.46 3.22
C GLU A 26 6.07 -11.68 2.67
N LEU A 27 6.09 -10.34 2.81
CA LEU A 27 5.06 -9.47 2.25
C LEU A 27 4.91 -9.64 0.73
N ILE A 28 6.02 -9.68 -0.02
CA ILE A 28 5.98 -9.89 -1.48
C ILE A 28 5.32 -11.23 -1.82
N SER A 29 5.71 -12.30 -1.13
CA SER A 29 5.15 -13.64 -1.33
C SER A 29 3.64 -13.66 -1.06
N ASP A 30 3.20 -13.03 0.03
CA ASP A 30 1.78 -12.92 0.39
C ASP A 30 0.96 -12.18 -0.68
N LEU A 31 1.51 -11.07 -1.19
CA LEU A 31 0.87 -10.26 -2.22
C LEU A 31 0.76 -11.03 -3.55
N GLN A 32 1.80 -11.79 -3.93
CA GLN A 32 1.78 -12.67 -5.10
C GLN A 32 0.75 -13.80 -4.94
N ALA A 33 0.75 -14.48 -3.80
CA ALA A 33 -0.20 -15.54 -3.49
C ALA A 33 -1.66 -15.03 -3.51
N ALA A 34 -1.87 -13.80 -3.05
CA ALA A 34 -3.16 -13.13 -3.11
C ALA A 34 -3.54 -12.61 -4.52
N ARG A 35 -2.63 -12.71 -5.50
CA ARG A 35 -2.75 -12.18 -6.87
C ARG A 35 -3.02 -10.67 -6.90
N VAL A 36 -2.32 -9.93 -6.04
CA VAL A 36 -2.35 -8.47 -6.04
C VAL A 36 -1.59 -7.95 -7.26
N THR A 37 -2.16 -6.98 -7.97
CA THR A 37 -1.54 -6.34 -9.15
C THR A 37 -1.13 -4.90 -8.89
N ARG A 38 -1.80 -4.21 -7.96
CA ARG A 38 -1.56 -2.80 -7.62
C ARG A 38 -1.27 -2.66 -6.13
N ILE A 39 -0.27 -1.85 -5.79
CA ILE A 39 0.14 -1.58 -4.41
C ILE A 39 0.22 -0.07 -4.19
N GLY A 40 -0.41 0.40 -3.12
CA GLY A 40 -0.22 1.75 -2.61
C GLY A 40 0.74 1.75 -1.44
N LEU A 41 1.68 2.69 -1.43
CA LEU A 41 2.57 2.95 -0.31
C LEU A 41 2.47 4.43 0.07
N GLU A 42 2.09 4.71 1.31
CA GLU A 42 2.11 6.09 1.81
C GLU A 42 3.55 6.55 2.05
N ALA A 43 3.92 7.72 1.52
CA ALA A 43 5.27 8.27 1.64
C ALA A 43 5.55 8.88 3.03
N THR A 44 5.64 8.06 4.07
CA THR A 44 5.98 8.51 5.43
C THR A 44 7.42 8.14 5.81
N GLY A 45 8.36 9.09 5.64
CA GLY A 45 9.76 9.01 6.14
C GLY A 45 10.70 7.93 5.52
N VAL A 46 12.02 8.05 5.67
CA VAL A 46 13.05 7.26 4.92
C VAL A 46 12.82 5.73 4.84
N TYR A 47 12.15 5.12 5.82
CA TYR A 47 11.89 3.69 5.89
C TYR A 47 11.03 3.11 4.75
N HIS A 48 10.20 3.91 4.07
CA HIS A 48 9.41 3.43 2.94
C HIS A 48 10.26 3.11 1.70
N LEU A 49 11.47 3.66 1.59
CA LEU A 49 12.27 3.54 0.38
C LEU A 49 12.75 2.11 0.13
N ASN A 50 13.23 1.41 1.15
CA ASN A 50 13.73 0.04 1.01
C ASN A 50 12.63 -0.92 0.55
N LEU A 51 11.43 -0.81 1.13
CA LEU A 51 10.29 -1.61 0.70
C LEU A 51 9.86 -1.21 -0.73
N ALA A 52 9.78 0.08 -1.03
CA ALA A 52 9.41 0.54 -2.37
C ALA A 52 10.37 -0.02 -3.44
N VAL A 53 11.68 -0.02 -3.14
CA VAL A 53 12.71 -0.62 -4.00
C VAL A 53 12.49 -2.13 -4.13
N ALA A 54 12.29 -2.86 -3.03
CA ALA A 54 12.07 -4.31 -3.06
C ALA A 54 10.83 -4.68 -3.89
N LEU A 55 9.71 -3.97 -3.69
CA LEU A 55 8.48 -4.14 -4.45
C LEU A 55 8.69 -3.80 -5.93
N HIS A 56 9.43 -2.73 -6.24
CA HIS A 56 9.71 -2.32 -7.62
C HIS A 56 10.59 -3.33 -8.35
N MET A 57 11.64 -3.81 -7.68
CA MET A 57 12.54 -4.83 -8.21
C MET A 57 11.87 -6.18 -8.47
N SER A 58 10.78 -6.48 -7.75
CA SER A 58 9.98 -7.68 -8.02
C SER A 58 9.36 -7.68 -9.42
N LYS A 59 9.11 -6.52 -10.04
CA LYS A 59 8.44 -6.36 -11.35
C LYS A 59 7.04 -7.01 -11.46
N HIS A 60 6.45 -7.42 -10.33
CA HIS A 60 5.13 -8.07 -10.30
C HIS A 60 3.98 -7.09 -10.05
N PHE A 61 4.29 -5.88 -9.56
CA PHE A 61 3.29 -4.96 -9.04
C PHE A 61 3.41 -3.59 -9.70
N GLU A 62 2.26 -2.98 -9.94
CA GLU A 62 2.15 -1.56 -10.21
C GLU A 62 2.16 -0.81 -8.87
N LEU A 63 3.23 -0.05 -8.63
CA LEU A 63 3.41 0.73 -7.41
C LEU A 63 2.89 2.15 -7.57
N MET A 64 2.05 2.55 -6.62
CA MET A 64 1.60 3.92 -6.42
C MET A 64 2.16 4.43 -5.10
N VAL A 65 2.95 5.51 -5.16
CA VAL A 65 3.34 6.25 -3.95
C VAL A 65 2.30 7.31 -3.66
N ILE A 66 1.63 7.15 -2.52
CA ILE A 66 0.51 7.98 -2.12
C ILE A 66 1.05 9.15 -1.31
N ASN A 67 0.73 10.36 -1.78
CA ASN A 67 0.98 11.58 -1.04
C ASN A 67 0.09 11.60 0.22
N PRO A 68 0.65 11.78 1.44
CA PRO A 68 -0.15 11.86 2.66
C PRO A 68 -1.28 12.91 2.61
N LYS A 69 -1.10 14.01 1.86
CA LYS A 69 -2.16 15.00 1.63
C LYS A 69 -3.34 14.43 0.82
N ALA A 70 -3.05 13.62 -0.20
CA ALA A 70 -4.09 12.97 -1.01
C ALA A 70 -4.84 11.90 -0.21
N ALA A 71 -4.11 11.09 0.56
CA ALA A 71 -4.69 10.13 1.51
C ALA A 71 -5.64 10.82 2.49
N ARG A 72 -5.21 11.95 3.08
CA ARG A 72 -6.04 12.74 4.00
C ARG A 72 -7.30 13.30 3.34
N HIS A 73 -7.19 13.93 2.16
CA HIS A 73 -8.36 14.43 1.45
C HIS A 73 -9.35 13.31 1.09
N TYR A 74 -8.86 12.12 0.74
CA TYR A 74 -9.71 10.97 0.47
C TYR A 74 -10.44 10.48 1.73
N ALA A 75 -9.73 10.37 2.86
CA ALA A 75 -10.34 10.01 4.14
C ALA A 75 -11.43 11.01 4.55
N GLU A 76 -11.17 12.32 4.39
CA GLU A 76 -12.15 13.39 4.63
C GLU A 76 -13.39 13.25 3.72
N ALA A 77 -13.19 13.01 2.43
CA ALA A 77 -14.28 12.80 1.47
C ALA A 77 -15.13 11.57 1.78
N ARG A 78 -14.54 10.54 2.42
CA ARG A 78 -15.25 9.35 2.88
C ARG A 78 -15.82 9.46 4.29
N MET A 79 -15.65 10.62 4.94
CA MET A 79 -16.04 10.86 6.34
C MET A 79 -15.44 9.82 7.31
N THR A 80 -14.31 9.22 6.94
CA THR A 80 -13.63 8.20 7.73
C THR A 80 -12.57 8.87 8.59
N ARG A 81 -12.68 8.73 9.91
CA ARG A 81 -11.61 9.12 10.84
C ARG A 81 -10.80 7.88 11.20
N CYS A 82 -9.71 7.64 10.50
CA CYS A 82 -8.79 6.56 10.83
C CYS A 82 -8.12 6.86 12.16
N LYS A 83 -8.28 5.97 13.14
CA LYS A 83 -7.65 6.08 14.47
C LYS A 83 -6.57 5.03 14.68
N THR A 84 -6.43 4.08 13.75
CA THR A 84 -5.53 2.94 13.87
C THR A 84 -4.86 2.68 12.53
N ASP A 85 -3.62 2.20 12.56
CA ASP A 85 -2.83 1.86 11.37
C ASP A 85 -3.55 0.86 10.44
N ALA A 86 -4.38 -0.02 11.01
CA ALA A 86 -5.19 -0.98 10.24
C ALA A 86 -6.29 -0.29 9.43
N LEU A 87 -6.99 0.70 10.02
CA LEU A 87 -8.01 1.47 9.31
C LEU A 87 -7.38 2.34 8.22
N ASP A 88 -6.21 2.92 8.48
CA ASP A 88 -5.45 3.66 7.47
C ASP A 88 -5.04 2.76 6.31
N ALA A 89 -4.47 1.58 6.59
CA ALA A 89 -4.10 0.63 5.55
C ALA A 89 -5.30 0.18 4.69
N ALA A 90 -6.46 -0.07 5.32
CA ALA A 90 -7.68 -0.45 4.61
C ALA A 90 -8.22 0.69 3.73
N MET A 91 -8.18 1.93 4.22
CA MET A 91 -8.55 3.13 3.47
C MET A 91 -7.62 3.34 2.27
N LEU A 92 -6.31 3.18 2.44
CA LEU A 92 -5.34 3.27 1.37
C LEU A 92 -5.51 2.15 0.33
N ALA A 93 -5.83 0.93 0.74
CA ALA A 93 -6.13 -0.15 -0.19
C ALA A 93 -7.38 0.15 -1.05
N GLU A 94 -8.39 0.79 -0.46
CA GLU A 94 -9.55 1.27 -1.19
C GLU A 94 -9.21 2.42 -2.15
N PHE A 95 -8.38 3.37 -1.70
CA PHE A 95 -7.86 4.45 -2.56
C PHE A 95 -7.19 3.89 -3.82
N VAL A 96 -6.30 2.90 -3.67
CA VAL A 96 -5.60 2.24 -4.79
C VAL A 96 -6.56 1.49 -5.71
N GLU A 97 -7.61 0.86 -5.16
CA GLU A 97 -8.62 0.17 -5.96
C GLU A 97 -9.37 1.15 -6.89
N HIS A 98 -9.69 2.35 -6.39
CA HIS A 98 -10.51 3.33 -7.11
C HIS A 98 -9.73 4.33 -7.96
N MET A 99 -8.50 4.66 -7.59
CA MET A 99 -7.75 5.67 -8.32
C MET A 99 -7.15 5.08 -9.60
N PRO A 100 -7.17 5.84 -10.71
CA PRO A 100 -6.38 5.48 -11.87
C PRO A 100 -4.90 5.48 -11.48
N SER A 101 -4.14 4.55 -12.03
CA SER A 101 -2.72 4.55 -11.81
C SER A 101 -2.06 5.68 -12.60
N GLU A 102 -1.74 6.78 -11.92
CA GLU A 102 -0.74 7.70 -12.45
C GLU A 102 0.64 7.12 -12.15
N SER A 103 1.20 6.35 -13.08
CA SER A 103 2.58 5.89 -13.01
C SER A 103 3.55 7.08 -13.15
N LYS A 104 3.61 7.97 -12.15
CA LYS A 104 4.74 8.88 -12.04
C LYS A 104 5.93 8.05 -11.58
N LYS A 105 6.81 7.75 -12.53
CA LYS A 105 8.07 7.03 -12.35
C LYS A 105 8.76 7.53 -11.09
N LEU A 106 8.67 6.77 -10.00
CA LEU A 106 9.37 7.07 -8.75
C LEU A 106 10.88 6.75 -8.85
N PHE A 107 11.30 6.11 -9.95
CA PHE A 107 12.63 5.53 -10.13
C PHE A 107 13.28 5.88 -11.47
N CYS A 108 12.97 7.06 -12.04
CA CYS A 108 13.68 7.56 -13.23
C CYS A 108 14.61 8.71 -12.85
#